data_AF-A0A2S6B7J7-F1
#
_entry.id   AF-A0A2S6B7J7-F1
#
_cell.length_a   1.000
_cell.length_b   1.000
_cell.length_c   1.000
_cell.angle_alpha   90.00
_cell.angle_beta   90.00
_cell.angle_gamma   90.00
#
_symmetry.space_group_name_H-M   'P 1'
#
loop_
_entity.id
_entity.type
_entity.pdbx_description
1 polymer ?
#
loop_
_entity_poly.entity_id
_entity_poly.type
_entity_poly.pdbx_seq_one_letter_code
_entity_poly.pdbx_strand_id
1 'polypeptide(L)'
;MVPTAPPAHAPMPNNTHRYRITVTPIEDDGLQCNGRCTIEFEHACHDDWMRTLENIQRQRGFSGDERAALVVGTKLLSGLMLDHRKDADDLFAPLRPHMGEFIRTLKERTRDAG
;
A
#
# COMPACT_ATOMS: atom_id res chain seq x y z
N MET A 1 -18.84 -49.56 -9.88
CA MET A 1 -17.63 -49.05 -9.21
C MET A 1 -17.34 -47.69 -9.83
N VAL A 2 -17.71 -46.59 -9.17
CA VAL A 2 -17.46 -45.23 -9.69
C VAL A 2 -16.08 -44.80 -9.20
N PRO A 3 -15.15 -44.38 -10.06
CA PRO A 3 -13.86 -43.86 -9.60
C PRO A 3 -14.06 -42.44 -9.06
N THR A 4 -13.87 -42.28 -7.76
CA THR A 4 -13.80 -40.98 -7.09
C THR A 4 -12.48 -40.30 -7.45
N ALA A 5 -12.55 -39.21 -8.21
CA ALA A 5 -11.40 -38.32 -8.41
C ALA A 5 -11.01 -37.64 -7.08
N PRO A 6 -9.71 -37.39 -6.84
CA PRO A 6 -9.27 -36.65 -5.66
C PRO A 6 -9.72 -35.17 -5.75
N PRO A 7 -10.03 -34.51 -4.63
CA PRO A 7 -10.41 -33.11 -4.64
C PRO A 7 -9.24 -32.25 -5.14
N ALA A 8 -9.55 -31.39 -6.11
CA ALA A 8 -8.64 -30.37 -6.60
C ALA A 8 -8.17 -29.48 -5.45
N HIS A 9 -6.86 -29.20 -5.44
CA HIS A 9 -6.13 -28.29 -4.58
C HIS A 9 -7.00 -27.21 -3.92
N ALA A 10 -7.05 -27.22 -2.58
CA ALA A 10 -7.55 -26.08 -1.82
C ALA A 10 -6.75 -24.82 -2.23
N PRO A 11 -7.40 -23.67 -2.47
CA PRO A 11 -6.68 -22.45 -2.76
C PRO A 11 -5.81 -22.10 -1.56
N MET A 12 -4.49 -21.98 -1.77
CA MET A 12 -3.58 -21.45 -0.77
C MET A 12 -4.09 -20.06 -0.36
N PRO A 13 -4.08 -19.71 0.95
CA PRO A 13 -4.49 -18.38 1.36
C PRO A 13 -3.55 -17.37 0.70
N ASN A 14 -4.08 -16.62 -0.28
CA ASN A 14 -3.40 -15.45 -0.80
C ASN A 14 -3.34 -14.48 0.37
N ASN A 15 -2.20 -14.34 1.03
CA ASN A 15 -2.03 -13.49 2.20
C ASN A 15 -2.03 -12.02 1.74
N THR A 16 -3.20 -11.57 1.31
CA THR A 16 -3.50 -10.22 0.87
C THR A 16 -4.10 -9.52 2.07
N HIS A 17 -3.35 -8.56 2.61
CA HIS A 17 -3.82 -7.63 3.61
C HIS A 17 -4.82 -6.68 2.97
N ARG A 18 -5.84 -6.27 3.72
CA ARG A 18 -6.83 -5.29 3.29
C ARG A 18 -6.84 -4.13 4.26
N TYR A 19 -6.71 -2.93 3.74
CA TYR A 19 -6.70 -1.69 4.49
C TYR A 19 -7.92 -0.86 4.12
N ARG A 20 -8.56 -0.25 5.12
CA ARG A 20 -9.53 0.81 4.93
C ARG A 20 -8.83 2.14 5.11
N ILE A 21 -8.95 3.02 4.13
CA ILE A 21 -8.36 4.35 4.14
C ILE A 21 -9.51 5.33 4.28
N THR A 22 -9.40 6.20 5.29
CA THR A 22 -10.38 7.23 5.61
C THR A 22 -9.65 8.56 5.67
N VAL A 23 -10.01 9.50 4.81
CA VAL A 23 -9.45 10.85 4.80
C VAL A 23 -10.54 11.82 5.23
N THR A 24 -10.34 12.46 6.38
CA THR A 24 -11.27 13.44 6.93
C THR A 24 -10.58 14.81 6.98
N PRO A 25 -11.12 15.84 6.33
CA PRO A 25 -10.62 17.20 6.46
C PRO A 25 -10.67 17.69 7.90
N ILE A 26 -9.64 18.44 8.30
CA ILE A 26 -9.64 19.24 9.51
C ILE A 26 -10.11 20.65 9.12
N GLU A 27 -11.14 21.15 9.78
CA GLU A 27 -11.69 22.49 9.57
C GLU A 27 -10.75 23.56 10.19
N ASP A 28 -11.00 24.83 9.86
CA ASP A 28 -10.16 25.95 10.31
C ASP A 28 -10.12 26.11 11.84
N ASP A 29 -11.10 25.53 12.54
CA ASP A 29 -11.18 25.46 14.00
C ASP A 29 -10.37 24.30 14.61
N GLY A 30 -9.70 23.50 13.78
CA GLY A 30 -8.92 22.33 14.19
C GLY A 30 -9.77 21.09 14.50
N LEU A 31 -11.10 21.16 14.33
CA LEU A 31 -12.00 20.03 14.50
C LEU A 31 -12.13 19.26 13.18
N GLN A 32 -12.48 17.98 13.29
CA GLN A 32 -12.79 17.18 12.11
C GLN A 32 -14.13 17.64 11.52
N CYS A 33 -14.25 17.70 10.19
CA CYS A 33 -15.54 18.00 9.58
C CYS A 33 -16.59 16.97 10.04
N ASN A 34 -17.64 17.46 10.71
CA ASN A 34 -18.76 16.65 11.16
C ASN A 34 -19.83 16.60 10.04
N GLY A 35 -19.71 15.66 9.10
CA GLY A 35 -20.66 15.52 7.98
C GLY A 35 -20.23 14.49 6.92
N ARG A 36 -20.78 14.59 5.70
CA ARG A 36 -20.34 13.78 4.54
C ARG A 36 -19.06 14.32 3.90
N CYS A 37 -18.07 14.69 4.72
CA CYS A 37 -16.80 15.26 4.29
C CYS A 37 -15.66 14.24 4.12
N THR A 38 -15.95 12.96 4.32
CA THR A 38 -14.92 11.92 4.40
C THR A 38 -14.81 11.14 3.10
N ILE A 39 -13.58 10.92 2.64
CA ILE A 39 -13.27 9.98 1.56
C ILE A 39 -12.95 8.63 2.20
N GLU A 40 -13.66 7.58 1.80
CA GLU A 40 -13.42 6.22 2.29
C GLU A 40 -13.25 5.26 1.12
N PHE A 41 -12.21 4.42 1.17
CA PHE A 41 -12.01 3.33 0.22
C PHE A 41 -11.21 2.18 0.85
N GLU A 42 -11.27 1.01 0.22
CA GLU A 42 -10.49 -0.16 0.60
C GLU A 42 -9.36 -0.42 -0.41
N HIS A 43 -8.20 -0.85 0.08
CA HIS A 43 -7.07 -1.23 -0.76
C HIS A 43 -6.51 -2.58 -0.32
N ALA A 44 -6.35 -3.48 -1.29
CA ALA A 44 -5.76 -4.78 -1.10
C ALA A 44 -4.25 -4.71 -1.39
N CYS A 45 -3.42 -5.25 -0.51
CA CYS A 45 -1.97 -5.23 -0.66
C CYS A 45 -1.36 -6.54 -0.14
N HIS A 46 -0.27 -7.00 -0.76
CA HIS A 46 0.47 -8.17 -0.25
C HIS A 46 1.41 -7.84 0.90
N ASP A 47 1.76 -6.56 1.06
CA ASP A 47 2.64 -6.13 2.13
C ASP A 47 1.84 -5.78 3.39
N ASP A 48 2.41 -6.11 4.54
CA ASP A 48 1.93 -5.64 5.84
C ASP A 48 2.39 -4.20 6.08
N TRP A 49 1.46 -3.25 6.03
CA TRP A 49 1.73 -1.82 6.22
C TRP A 49 2.17 -1.50 7.66
N MET A 50 1.68 -2.22 8.66
CA MET A 50 2.08 -2.01 10.06
C MET A 50 3.55 -2.38 10.23
N ARG A 51 3.92 -3.56 9.74
CA ARG A 51 5.32 -4.00 9.74
C ARG A 51 6.22 -3.07 8.92
N THR A 52 5.70 -2.54 7.81
CA THR A 52 6.42 -1.57 6.99
C THR A 52 6.68 -0.27 7.76
N LEU A 53 5.69 0.22 8.53
CA LEU A 53 5.83 1.41 9.37
C LEU A 53 6.82 1.21 10.51
N GLU A 54 6.79 0.06 11.19
CA GLU A 54 7.76 -0.26 12.24
C GLU A 54 9.20 -0.26 11.72
N ASN A 55 9.41 -0.77 10.50
CA ASN A 55 10.73 -0.78 9.87
C ASN A 55 11.18 0.63 9.50
N ILE A 56 10.30 1.46 8.94
CA ILE A 56 10.66 2.82 8.49
C ILE A 56 10.85 3.79 9.66
N GLN A 57 10.32 3.51 10.86
CA GLN A 57 10.55 4.31 12.07
C GLN A 57 12.04 4.45 12.42
N ARG A 58 12.88 3.49 12.03
CA ARG A 58 14.33 3.53 12.28
C ARG A 58 15.06 4.52 11.38
N GLN A 59 14.41 5.00 10.31
CA GLN A 59 15.00 5.92 9.36
C GLN A 59 15.01 7.36 9.90
N ARG A 60 16.19 7.99 9.86
CA ARG A 60 16.38 9.40 10.22
C ARG A 60 15.93 10.32 9.08
N GLY A 61 15.46 11.53 9.43
CA GLY A 61 15.12 12.58 8.46
C GLY A 61 13.63 12.74 8.13
N PHE A 62 12.76 11.93 8.73
CA PHE A 62 11.30 12.08 8.66
C PHE A 62 10.68 12.09 10.06
N SER A 63 9.61 12.85 10.24
CA SER A 63 8.71 12.80 11.39
C SER A 63 7.82 11.55 11.37
N GLY A 64 7.00 11.36 12.41
CA GLY A 64 6.05 10.25 12.47
C GLY A 64 5.04 10.28 11.32
N ASP A 65 4.43 11.44 11.10
CA ASP A 65 3.39 11.63 10.09
C ASP A 65 3.97 11.55 8.67
N GLU A 66 5.17 12.08 8.44
CA GLU A 66 5.84 11.95 7.14
C GLU A 66 6.16 10.49 6.78
N ARG A 67 6.58 9.69 7.77
CA ARG A 67 6.78 8.24 7.58
C ARG A 67 5.46 7.53 7.26
N ALA A 68 4.38 7.88 7.97
CA ALA A 68 3.06 7.33 7.69
C ALA A 68 2.60 7.68 6.27
N ALA A 69 2.67 8.95 5.89
CA ALA A 69 2.33 9.43 4.56
C ALA A 69 3.17 8.75 3.46
N LEU A 70 4.48 8.59 3.68
CA LEU A 70 5.37 7.94 2.73
C LEU A 70 4.99 6.48 2.50
N VAL A 71 4.73 5.71 3.56
CA VAL A 71 4.31 4.30 3.44
C VAL A 71 2.97 4.20 2.75
N VAL A 72 1.96 4.92 3.24
CA VAL A 72 0.60 4.87 2.70
C VAL A 72 0.58 5.30 1.22
N GLY A 73 1.16 6.46 0.90
CA GLY A 73 1.19 6.99 -0.46
C GLY A 73 1.93 6.08 -1.44
N THR A 74 3.09 5.55 -1.04
CA THR A 74 3.86 4.64 -1.90
C THR A 74 3.08 3.34 -2.15
N LYS A 75 2.44 2.76 -1.13
CA LYS A 75 1.67 1.52 -1.27
C LYS A 75 0.43 1.71 -2.14
N LEU A 76 -0.32 2.78 -1.94
CA LEU A 76 -1.48 3.10 -2.76
C LEU A 76 -1.10 3.28 -4.23
N LEU A 77 -0.10 4.12 -4.50
CA LEU A 77 0.31 4.41 -5.88
C LEU A 77 0.92 3.18 -6.55
N SER A 78 1.81 2.45 -5.88
CA SER A 78 2.40 1.22 -6.43
C SER A 78 1.37 0.11 -6.66
N GLY A 79 0.33 0.02 -5.82
CA GLY A 79 -0.81 -0.89 -6.03
C GLY A 79 -1.55 -0.58 -7.33
N LEU A 80 -1.94 0.68 -7.54
CA LEU A 80 -2.58 1.11 -8.81
C LEU A 80 -1.72 0.79 -10.02
N MET A 81 -0.41 1.03 -9.93
CA MET A 81 0.53 0.75 -11.03
C MET A 81 0.64 -0.75 -11.35
N LEU A 82 0.42 -1.63 -10.38
CA LEU A 82 0.42 -3.08 -10.58
C LEU A 82 -0.90 -3.55 -11.17
N ASP A 83 -2.02 -3.04 -10.66
CA ASP A 83 -3.37 -3.41 -11.11
C ASP A 83 -3.60 -3.05 -12.58
N HIS A 84 -3.11 -1.88 -13.01
CA HIS A 84 -3.26 -1.35 -14.38
C HIS A 84 -2.14 -1.78 -15.35
N ARG A 85 -1.17 -2.59 -14.92
CA ARG A 85 0.04 -2.90 -15.71
C ARG A 85 -0.24 -3.56 -17.07
N LYS A 86 -1.38 -4.25 -17.20
CA LYS A 86 -1.77 -5.01 -18.40
C LYS A 86 -2.79 -4.27 -19.26
N ASP A 87 -3.18 -3.07 -18.87
CA ASP A 87 -4.16 -2.29 -19.60
C ASP A 87 -3.56 -1.78 -20.90
N ALA A 88 -4.39 -1.71 -21.95
CA ALA A 88 -3.95 -1.26 -23.26
C ALA A 88 -3.48 0.21 -23.23
N ASP A 89 -4.07 1.04 -22.38
CA ASP A 89 -3.69 2.43 -22.11
C ASP A 89 -3.12 2.58 -20.68
N ASP A 90 -2.03 1.86 -20.39
CA ASP A 90 -1.35 1.98 -19.09
C ASP A 90 -0.64 3.33 -18.92
N LEU A 91 -1.36 4.28 -18.29
CA LEU A 91 -0.87 5.60 -17.90
C LEU A 91 0.41 5.55 -17.05
N PHE A 92 0.63 4.47 -16.30
CA PHE A 92 1.75 4.33 -15.37
C PHE A 92 3.02 3.79 -16.03
N ALA A 93 2.95 3.30 -17.27
CA ALA A 93 4.09 2.72 -18.00
C ALA A 93 5.38 3.56 -17.91
N PRO A 94 5.38 4.89 -18.17
CA PRO A 94 6.58 5.70 -18.05
C PRO A 94 7.03 5.94 -16.60
N LEU A 95 6.13 5.91 -15.63
CA LEU A 95 6.44 6.16 -14.20
C LEU A 95 7.00 4.92 -13.49
N ARG A 96 6.59 3.70 -13.91
CA ARG A 96 6.98 2.41 -13.31
C ARG A 96 8.48 2.25 -13.03
N PRO A 97 9.42 2.51 -13.96
CA PRO A 97 10.84 2.34 -13.67
C PRO A 97 11.34 3.30 -12.57
N HIS A 98 10.92 4.56 -12.60
CA HIS A 98 11.31 5.57 -11.62
C HIS A 98 10.75 5.27 -10.23
N MET A 99 9.49 4.83 -10.17
CA MET A 99 8.88 4.38 -8.91
C MET A 99 9.62 3.17 -8.33
N GLY A 100 10.01 2.21 -9.17
CA GLY A 100 10.81 1.05 -8.74
C GLY A 100 12.16 1.46 -8.14
N GLU A 101 12.85 2.40 -8.77
CA GLU A 101 14.13 2.92 -8.28
C GLU A 101 13.99 3.70 -6.96
N PHE A 102 12.94 4.51 -6.84
CA PHE A 102 12.59 5.21 -5.60
C PHE A 102 12.36 4.22 -4.45
N ILE A 103 11.52 3.21 -4.65
CA ILE A 103 11.23 2.17 -3.65
C ILE A 103 12.49 1.39 -3.27
N ARG A 104 13.35 1.07 -4.24
CA ARG A 104 14.63 0.41 -3.97
C ARG A 104 15.51 1.26 -3.03
N THR A 105 15.69 2.54 -3.35
CA THR A 105 16.48 3.48 -2.56
C THR A 105 15.94 3.63 -1.13
N LEU A 106 14.61 3.67 -0.98
CA LEU A 106 13.97 3.69 0.35
C LEU A 106 14.30 2.44 1.17
N LYS A 107 14.21 1.25 0.56
CA LYS A 107 14.51 -0.03 1.24
C LYS A 107 15.98 -0.14 1.65
N GLU A 108 16.89 0.36 0.82
CA GLU A 108 18.32 0.40 1.14
C GLU A 108 18.58 1.28 2.37
N ARG A 109 17.99 2.48 2.41
CA ARG A 109 18.09 3.36 3.59
C ARG A 109 17.50 2.75 4.86
N THR A 110 16.45 1.95 4.75
CA THR A 110 15.89 1.23 5.90
C THR A 110 16.83 0.13 6.40
N ARG A 111 17.59 -0.53 5.52
CA ARG A 111 18.59 -1.53 5.90
C ARG A 111 19.81 -0.91 6.59
N ASP A 112 20.31 0.21 6.08
CA ASP A 112 21.50 0.88 6.64
C ASP A 112 21.24 1.56 8.00
N ALA A 113 19.98 1.79 8.34
CA ALA A 113 19.57 2.39 9.62
C ALA A 113 19.30 1.36 10.74
N GLY A 114 19.40 0.06 10.44
CA GLY A 114 19.19 -1.06 11.39
C GLY A 114 20.50 -1.59 11.95
#